data_AF-A0A847X2G6-F1
#
_entry.id   AF-A0A847X2G6-F1
#
_cell.length_a   1.000
_cell.length_b   1.000
_cell.length_c   1.000
_cell.angle_alpha   90.00
_cell.angle_beta   90.00
_cell.angle_gamma   90.00
#
_symmetry.space_group_name_H-M   'P 1'
#
loop_
_entity.id
_entity.type
_entity.pdbx_description
1 polymer ?
#
loop_
_entity_poly.entity_id
_entity_poly.type
_entity_poly.pdbx_seq_one_letter_code
_entity_poly.pdbx_strand_id
1 'polypeptide(L)'
;IVLNLEKSEPATDSDADKAACNFGDATFNRWYLGGVLKGQYPTEMTEWLAPYLPENYQADMDVVSRPLDWLGINYYTRGLYKAAADAGRPVEQIKGPLETTESGWEIYPQGLTDLLVRVSRDYTKIPVYVTENGMSEVEGDSDPRRVKYYDDHLKAVLEAKKAGADVRGYFAWSLLDNYEWAEGYDKRFGLVHVDYKTQKRTPKASYRSFQGLLHNTR
;
A
#
# COMPACT_ATOMS: atom_id res chain seq x y z
N ILE A 1 0.40 15.12 0.05
CA ILE A 1 0.85 14.11 -0.95
C ILE A 1 0.20 12.76 -0.60
N VAL A 2 0.10 11.84 -1.56
CA VAL A 2 -0.34 10.46 -1.35
C VAL A 2 0.79 9.52 -1.78
N LEU A 3 1.12 8.53 -0.95
CA LEU A 3 2.18 7.56 -1.21
C LEU A 3 1.64 6.14 -1.26
N ASN A 4 2.05 5.38 -2.26
CA ASN A 4 1.84 3.94 -2.30
C ASN A 4 2.94 3.29 -1.46
N LEU A 5 2.54 2.48 -0.48
CA LEU A 5 3.46 1.86 0.46
C LEU A 5 3.08 0.41 0.68
N GLU A 6 4.07 -0.40 1.02
CA GLU A 6 3.89 -1.81 1.35
C GLU A 6 4.63 -2.16 2.64
N LYS A 7 4.19 -3.22 3.30
CA LYS A 7 4.97 -3.84 4.38
C LYS A 7 6.09 -4.67 3.75
N SER A 8 7.34 -4.23 3.87
CA SER A 8 8.49 -5.00 3.41
C SER A 8 8.88 -6.07 4.44
N GLU A 9 9.03 -7.32 4.00
CA GLU A 9 9.47 -8.45 4.81
C GLU A 9 10.54 -9.27 4.06
N PRO A 10 11.53 -9.83 4.76
CA PRO A 10 12.50 -10.72 4.12
C PRO A 10 11.86 -12.08 3.83
N ALA A 11 12.27 -12.70 2.71
CA ALA A 11 11.79 -14.03 2.31
C ALA A 11 12.18 -15.14 3.30
N THR A 12 13.33 -14.99 3.95
CA THR A 12 13.82 -15.88 5.00
C THR A 12 14.56 -15.08 6.07
N ASP A 13 14.95 -15.72 7.18
CA ASP A 13 15.77 -15.11 8.22
C ASP A 13 17.26 -14.96 7.87
N SER A 14 17.68 -15.31 6.65
CA SER A 14 19.07 -15.16 6.22
C SER A 14 19.49 -13.69 6.15
N ASP A 15 20.77 -13.41 6.43
CA ASP A 15 21.30 -12.03 6.36
C ASP A 15 21.20 -11.46 4.95
N ALA A 16 21.32 -12.31 3.92
CA ALA A 16 21.16 -11.91 2.53
C ALA A 16 19.73 -11.41 2.24
N ASP A 17 18.70 -12.14 2.67
CA ASP A 17 17.31 -11.73 2.44
C ASP A 17 16.92 -10.53 3.32
N LYS A 18 17.49 -10.39 4.51
CA LYS A 18 17.34 -9.18 5.35
C LYS A 18 17.94 -7.94 4.68
N ALA A 19 19.13 -8.06 4.12
CA ALA A 19 19.76 -6.97 3.35
C ALA A 19 18.94 -6.62 2.11
N ALA A 20 18.43 -7.63 1.41
CA ALA A 20 17.55 -7.46 0.24
C ALA A 20 16.24 -6.76 0.63
N CYS A 21 15.62 -7.15 1.74
CA CYS A 21 14.44 -6.48 2.31
C CYS A 21 14.73 -5.02 2.67
N ASN A 22 15.89 -4.74 3.29
CA ASN A 22 16.28 -3.37 3.62
C ASN A 22 16.40 -2.52 2.34
N PHE A 23 16.97 -3.07 1.27
CA PHE A 23 17.08 -2.41 -0.02
C PHE A 23 15.71 -2.22 -0.71
N GLY A 24 14.86 -3.25 -0.71
CA GLY A 24 13.48 -3.17 -1.23
C GLY A 24 12.65 -2.11 -0.52
N ASP A 25 12.72 -2.08 0.81
CA ASP A 25 12.10 -1.03 1.63
C ASP A 25 12.69 0.36 1.35
N ALA A 26 14.01 0.45 1.12
CA ALA A 26 14.66 1.70 0.72
C ALA A 26 14.08 2.24 -0.59
N THR A 27 13.91 1.34 -1.56
CA THR A 27 13.45 1.65 -2.92
C THR A 27 11.97 2.05 -2.92
N PHE A 28 11.11 1.22 -2.35
CA PHE A 28 9.66 1.36 -2.48
C PHE A 28 9.08 2.38 -1.49
N ASN A 29 9.52 2.31 -0.23
CA ASN A 29 8.94 3.09 0.86
C ASN A 29 9.80 4.30 1.24
N ARG A 30 11.05 4.06 1.66
CA ARG A 30 11.87 5.08 2.33
C ARG A 30 12.36 6.17 1.39
N TRP A 31 12.50 5.89 0.09
CA TRP A 31 12.86 6.90 -0.90
C TRP A 31 11.88 8.07 -0.87
N TYR A 32 10.58 7.77 -0.95
CA TYR A 32 9.54 8.79 -0.95
C TYR A 32 9.26 9.33 0.46
N LEU A 33 9.14 8.46 1.47
CA LEU A 33 8.90 8.90 2.85
C LEU A 33 10.04 9.79 3.37
N GLY A 34 11.29 9.40 3.14
CA GLY A 34 12.47 10.17 3.52
C GLY A 34 12.55 11.48 2.75
N GLY A 35 12.33 11.44 1.44
CA GLY A 35 12.35 12.65 0.61
C GLY A 35 11.35 13.69 1.09
N VAL A 36 10.08 13.32 1.22
CA VAL A 36 9.00 14.29 1.47
C VAL A 36 8.81 14.66 2.94
N LEU A 37 9.25 13.83 3.90
CA LEU A 37 9.08 14.09 5.33
C LEU A 37 10.38 14.40 6.08
N LYS A 38 11.55 14.08 5.50
CA LYS A 38 12.86 14.28 6.14
C LYS A 38 13.86 15.06 5.29
N GLY A 39 13.55 15.37 4.03
CA GLY A 39 14.47 16.06 3.14
C GLY A 39 15.74 15.26 2.82
N GLN A 40 15.67 13.93 2.92
CA GLN A 40 16.83 13.06 2.68
C GLN A 40 16.41 11.73 2.05
N TYR A 41 17.20 11.26 1.07
CA TYR A 41 17.04 9.92 0.51
C TYR A 41 17.82 8.87 1.31
N PRO A 42 17.40 7.59 1.28
CA PRO A 42 18.17 6.48 1.84
C PRO A 42 19.56 6.38 1.20
N THR A 43 20.60 6.27 2.02
CA THR A 43 22.00 6.21 1.57
C THR A 43 22.23 5.07 0.58
N GLU A 44 21.67 3.89 0.85
CA GLU A 44 21.81 2.69 0.03
C GLU A 44 21.32 2.94 -1.41
N MET A 45 20.27 3.74 -1.55
CA MET A 45 19.72 4.08 -2.85
C MET A 45 20.53 5.19 -3.53
N THR A 46 21.03 6.18 -2.77
CA THR A 46 21.86 7.24 -3.34
C THR A 46 23.23 6.74 -3.81
N GLU A 47 23.79 5.73 -3.14
CA GLU A 47 25.02 5.06 -3.56
C GLU A 47 24.76 4.21 -4.81
N TRP A 48 23.69 3.42 -4.81
CA TRP A 48 23.34 2.57 -5.95
C TRP A 48 23.01 3.36 -7.22
N LEU A 49 22.31 4.50 -7.07
CA LEU A 49 21.93 5.39 -8.17
C LEU A 49 22.94 6.51 -8.43
N ALA A 50 24.08 6.55 -7.74
CA ALA A 50 25.04 7.65 -7.85
C ALA A 50 25.40 8.04 -9.31
N PRO A 51 25.60 7.09 -10.25
CA PRO A 51 25.89 7.44 -11.65
C PRO A 51 24.73 8.09 -12.41
N TYR A 52 23.50 7.99 -11.90
CA TYR A 52 22.26 8.43 -12.54
C TYR A 52 21.58 9.60 -11.82
N LEU A 53 22.02 9.94 -10.61
CA LEU A 53 21.47 11.06 -9.86
C LEU A 53 21.96 12.39 -10.45
N PRO A 54 21.07 13.40 -10.53
CA PRO A 54 21.50 14.75 -10.87
C PRO A 54 22.59 15.23 -9.91
N GLU A 55 23.60 15.91 -10.46
CA GLU A 55 24.58 16.61 -9.64
C GLU A 55 23.84 17.60 -8.73
N ASN A 56 24.19 17.59 -7.44
CA ASN A 56 23.64 18.51 -6.43
C ASN A 56 22.10 18.42 -6.22
N TYR A 57 21.48 17.24 -6.42
CA TYR A 57 20.06 17.02 -6.13
C TYR A 57 19.66 17.42 -4.68
N GLN A 58 20.61 17.41 -3.75
CA GLN A 58 20.39 17.78 -2.35
C GLN A 58 19.88 19.23 -2.19
N ALA A 59 20.26 20.12 -3.12
CA ALA A 59 19.79 21.51 -3.12
C ALA A 59 18.27 21.64 -3.32
N ASP A 60 17.62 20.62 -3.88
CA ASP A 60 16.17 20.61 -4.10
C ASP A 60 15.38 20.09 -2.88
N MET A 61 16.06 19.52 -1.87
CA MET A 61 15.36 18.84 -0.78
C MET A 61 14.54 19.78 0.11
N ASP A 62 14.88 21.08 0.16
CA ASP A 62 14.08 22.12 0.85
C ASP A 62 12.73 22.39 0.14
N VAL A 63 12.68 22.12 -1.17
CA VAL A 63 11.45 22.18 -1.97
C VAL A 63 10.66 20.88 -1.82
N VAL A 64 11.34 19.72 -1.91
CA VAL A 64 10.72 18.39 -1.81
C VAL A 64 10.07 18.15 -0.45
N SER A 65 10.69 18.64 0.63
CA SER A 65 10.27 18.39 2.03
C SER A 65 9.49 19.54 2.66
N ARG A 66 8.78 20.34 1.85
CA ARG A 66 7.89 21.40 2.34
C ARG A 66 6.86 20.82 3.35
N PRO A 67 6.53 21.55 4.43
CA PRO A 67 5.57 21.09 5.43
C PRO A 67 4.23 20.66 4.80
N LEU A 68 3.69 19.56 5.29
CA LEU A 68 2.42 19.00 4.85
C LEU A 68 1.39 19.06 5.97
N ASP A 69 0.12 19.28 5.63
CA ASP A 69 -0.98 19.24 6.60
C ASP A 69 -1.45 17.82 6.91
N TRP A 70 -1.25 16.88 5.98
CA TRP A 70 -1.63 15.47 6.10
C TRP A 70 -0.87 14.59 5.09
N LEU A 71 -0.85 13.29 5.36
CA LEU A 71 -0.27 12.26 4.48
C LEU A 71 -1.33 11.23 4.07
N GLY A 72 -1.49 10.99 2.77
CA GLY A 72 -2.28 9.87 2.25
C GLY A 72 -1.42 8.63 2.04
N ILE A 73 -1.96 7.46 2.35
CA ILE A 73 -1.32 6.16 2.16
C ILE A 73 -2.25 5.26 1.34
N ASN A 74 -1.73 4.75 0.25
CA ASN A 74 -2.33 3.67 -0.53
C ASN A 74 -1.64 2.35 -0.13
N TYR A 75 -2.42 1.40 0.38
CA TYR A 75 -1.90 0.10 0.84
C TYR A 75 -2.76 -1.03 0.28
N TYR A 76 -2.11 -2.07 -0.22
CA TYR A 76 -2.78 -3.23 -0.80
C TYR A 76 -2.23 -4.56 -0.30
N THR A 77 -0.90 -4.65 -0.12
CA THR A 77 -0.21 -5.91 0.16
C THR A 77 1.15 -5.67 0.81
N ARG A 78 1.88 -6.76 1.05
CA ARG A 78 3.28 -6.76 1.49
C ARG A 78 4.22 -7.08 0.34
N GLY A 79 5.48 -6.71 0.50
CA GLY A 79 6.57 -7.16 -0.34
C GLY A 79 7.44 -8.18 0.38
N LEU A 80 7.57 -9.38 -0.20
CA LEU A 80 8.51 -10.39 0.27
C LEU A 80 9.79 -10.34 -0.54
N TYR A 81 10.89 -9.99 0.10
CA TYR A 81 12.14 -9.67 -0.56
C TYR A 81 13.19 -10.75 -0.36
N LYS A 82 13.76 -11.20 -1.48
CA LYS A 82 14.82 -12.19 -1.54
C LYS A 82 16.06 -11.56 -2.17
N ALA A 83 17.23 -11.96 -1.70
CA ALA A 83 18.48 -11.61 -2.35
C ALA A 83 18.48 -12.14 -3.79
N ALA A 84 18.69 -11.24 -4.74
CA ALA A 84 18.77 -11.61 -6.14
C ALA A 84 20.11 -12.30 -6.46
N ALA A 85 20.10 -13.17 -7.46
CA ALA A 85 21.33 -13.76 -7.98
C ALA A 85 22.12 -12.81 -8.90
N ASP A 86 21.49 -11.75 -9.39
CA ASP A 86 22.07 -10.78 -10.31
C ASP A 86 22.58 -9.53 -9.56
N ALA A 87 23.85 -9.17 -9.80
CA ALA A 87 24.48 -7.99 -9.21
C ALA A 87 23.85 -6.66 -9.69
N GLY A 88 23.21 -6.64 -10.86
CA GLY A 88 22.57 -5.44 -11.43
C GLY A 88 21.24 -5.07 -10.78
N ARG A 89 20.57 -6.01 -10.12
CA ARG A 89 19.32 -5.80 -9.39
C ARG A 89 19.44 -6.49 -8.04
N PRO A 90 19.77 -5.79 -6.95
CA PRO A 90 20.17 -6.43 -5.70
C PRO A 90 19.03 -7.20 -4.98
N VAL A 91 17.78 -7.04 -5.43
CA VAL A 91 16.61 -7.64 -4.78
C VAL A 91 15.58 -8.15 -5.79
N GLU A 92 14.99 -9.29 -5.46
CA GLU A 92 13.78 -9.84 -6.09
C GLU A 92 12.60 -9.80 -5.10
N GLN A 93 11.42 -9.43 -5.58
CA GLN A 93 10.18 -9.61 -4.83
C GLN A 93 9.55 -10.94 -5.24
N ILE A 94 9.31 -11.84 -4.28
CA ILE A 94 8.80 -13.19 -4.51
C ILE A 94 7.35 -13.34 -4.05
N LYS A 95 6.67 -14.36 -4.57
CA LYS A 95 5.34 -14.73 -4.10
C LYS A 95 5.42 -15.41 -2.74
N GLY A 96 4.54 -15.02 -1.82
CA GLY A 96 4.41 -15.67 -0.52
C GLY A 96 3.35 -16.77 -0.49
N PRO A 97 3.17 -17.41 0.68
CA PRO A 97 2.29 -18.55 0.85
C PRO A 97 0.83 -18.19 1.19
N LEU A 98 0.50 -16.91 1.39
CA LEU A 98 -0.82 -16.48 1.81
C LEU A 98 -1.81 -16.46 0.65
N GLU A 99 -3.10 -16.39 0.99
CA GLU A 99 -4.17 -16.17 0.04
C GLU A 99 -3.95 -14.87 -0.76
N THR A 100 -4.21 -14.93 -2.07
CA THR A 100 -4.02 -13.79 -2.97
C THR A 100 -5.33 -13.30 -3.60
N THR A 101 -5.34 -12.02 -3.95
CA THR A 101 -6.38 -11.40 -4.78
C THR A 101 -6.24 -11.85 -6.24
N GLU A 102 -7.20 -11.50 -7.10
CA GLU A 102 -7.08 -11.77 -8.54
C GLU A 102 -5.87 -11.09 -9.20
N SER A 103 -5.31 -10.04 -8.59
CA SER A 103 -4.08 -9.39 -9.04
C SER A 103 -2.80 -10.09 -8.54
N GLY A 104 -2.94 -11.23 -7.85
CA GLY A 104 -1.82 -12.00 -7.30
C GLY A 104 -1.20 -11.41 -6.03
N TRP A 105 -1.84 -10.40 -5.43
CA TRP A 105 -1.36 -9.73 -4.22
C TRP A 105 -1.81 -10.47 -2.97
N GLU A 106 -0.91 -10.74 -2.02
CA GLU A 106 -1.26 -11.38 -0.76
C GLU A 106 -2.19 -10.51 0.08
N ILE A 107 -3.22 -11.12 0.65
CA ILE A 107 -4.13 -10.49 1.58
C ILE A 107 -3.46 -10.46 2.95
N TYR A 108 -2.92 -9.29 3.32
CA TYR A 108 -2.09 -9.15 4.52
C TYR A 108 -2.48 -7.93 5.37
N PRO A 109 -3.59 -8.01 6.15
CA PRO A 109 -4.07 -6.89 6.95
C PRO A 109 -3.09 -6.45 8.05
N GLN A 110 -2.31 -7.37 8.62
CA GLN A 110 -1.31 -7.02 9.64
C GLN A 110 -0.25 -6.04 9.10
N GLY A 111 0.11 -6.14 7.82
CA GLY A 111 1.05 -5.21 7.20
C GLY A 111 0.53 -3.77 7.18
N LEU A 112 -0.79 -3.56 7.09
CA LEU A 112 -1.39 -2.23 7.19
C LEU A 112 -1.20 -1.65 8.59
N THR A 113 -1.45 -2.46 9.64
CA THR A 113 -1.21 -2.06 11.04
C THR A 113 0.24 -1.62 11.24
N ASP A 114 1.17 -2.50 10.88
CA ASP A 114 2.61 -2.28 11.03
C ASP A 114 3.08 -1.02 10.32
N LEU A 115 2.61 -0.83 9.08
CA LEU A 115 3.00 0.31 8.24
C LEU A 115 2.48 1.63 8.83
N LEU A 116 1.21 1.69 9.23
CA LEU A 116 0.61 2.90 9.81
C LEU A 116 1.29 3.30 11.13
N VAL A 117 1.61 2.33 11.97
CA VAL A 117 2.35 2.55 13.22
C VAL A 117 3.77 3.03 12.89
N ARG A 118 4.47 2.38 11.98
CA ARG A 118 5.83 2.77 11.56
C ARG A 118 5.87 4.19 11.02
N VAL A 119 4.96 4.56 10.11
CA VAL A 119 4.92 5.90 9.51
C VAL A 119 4.67 6.98 10.58
N SER A 120 3.70 6.75 11.47
CA SER A 120 3.36 7.69 12.56
C SER A 120 4.46 7.79 13.64
N ARG A 121 5.22 6.71 13.83
CA ARG A 121 6.32 6.67 14.80
C ARG A 121 7.57 7.35 14.24
N ASP A 122 7.98 6.96 13.04
CA ASP A 122 9.33 7.20 12.52
C ASP A 122 9.43 8.37 11.54
N TYR A 123 8.31 8.83 10.97
CA TYR A 123 8.33 9.81 9.88
C TYR A 123 7.52 11.07 10.16
N THR A 124 6.35 10.98 10.79
CA THR A 124 5.51 12.18 10.96
C THR A 124 4.56 12.12 12.14
N LYS A 125 4.14 13.30 12.60
CA LYS A 125 3.05 13.49 13.57
C LYS A 125 1.82 14.15 12.95
N ILE A 126 1.85 14.45 11.66
CA ILE A 126 0.68 14.98 10.95
C ILE A 126 -0.36 13.87 10.75
N PRO A 127 -1.64 14.23 10.57
CA PRO A 127 -2.71 13.28 10.27
C PRO A 127 -2.40 12.37 9.08
N VAL A 128 -2.74 11.09 9.22
CA VAL A 128 -2.64 10.08 8.16
C VAL A 128 -4.03 9.66 7.69
N TYR A 129 -4.18 9.47 6.38
CA TYR A 129 -5.39 8.93 5.76
C TYR A 129 -5.03 7.68 4.95
N VAL A 130 -5.79 6.60 5.11
CA VAL A 130 -5.72 5.48 4.16
C VAL A 130 -6.54 5.90 2.95
N THR A 131 -5.89 6.44 1.93
CA THR A 131 -6.53 7.03 0.75
C THR A 131 -6.91 5.99 -0.29
N GLU A 132 -6.27 4.82 -0.25
CA GLU A 132 -6.71 3.65 -0.99
C GLU A 132 -6.38 2.37 -0.21
N ASN A 133 -7.36 1.48 -0.14
CA ASN A 133 -7.20 0.07 0.23
C ASN A 133 -8.35 -0.73 -0.35
N GLY A 134 -8.09 -1.92 -0.88
CA GLY A 134 -9.11 -2.77 -1.49
C GLY A 134 -8.53 -3.99 -2.18
N MET A 135 -9.39 -4.81 -2.80
CA MET A 135 -8.95 -5.99 -3.52
C MET A 135 -9.69 -6.20 -4.85
N SER A 136 -8.94 -6.67 -5.84
CA SER A 136 -9.48 -7.16 -7.09
C SER A 136 -10.12 -8.53 -6.90
N GLU A 137 -11.35 -8.68 -7.35
CA GLU A 137 -12.08 -9.95 -7.35
C GLU A 137 -13.19 -9.94 -8.41
N VAL A 138 -13.20 -10.95 -9.26
CA VAL A 138 -14.10 -11.05 -10.41
C VAL A 138 -15.36 -11.86 -10.09
N GLU A 139 -15.38 -12.57 -8.95
CA GLU A 139 -16.48 -13.46 -8.57
C GLU A 139 -17.73 -12.71 -8.09
N GLY A 140 -18.70 -12.53 -8.99
CA GLY A 140 -20.11 -12.26 -8.70
C GLY A 140 -20.42 -11.02 -7.84
N ASP A 141 -21.72 -10.72 -7.68
CA ASP A 141 -22.15 -9.57 -6.86
C ASP A 141 -22.18 -9.88 -5.36
N SER A 142 -22.01 -11.16 -4.95
CA SER A 142 -22.03 -11.57 -3.54
C SER A 142 -20.69 -11.40 -2.82
N ASP A 143 -19.57 -11.34 -3.57
CA ASP A 143 -18.19 -11.05 -3.14
C ASP A 143 -17.82 -11.17 -1.64
N PRO A 144 -17.98 -12.36 -1.02
CA PRO A 144 -17.77 -12.52 0.42
C PRO A 144 -16.30 -12.39 0.84
N ARG A 145 -15.35 -12.68 -0.06
CA ARG A 145 -13.92 -12.48 0.19
C ARG A 145 -13.59 -10.98 0.24
N ARG A 146 -14.13 -10.17 -0.68
CA ARG A 146 -14.05 -8.70 -0.59
C ARG A 146 -14.66 -8.14 0.70
N VAL A 147 -15.81 -8.66 1.15
CA VAL A 147 -16.39 -8.30 2.46
C VAL A 147 -15.37 -8.57 3.59
N LYS A 148 -14.83 -9.79 3.64
CA LYS A 148 -13.84 -10.19 4.66
C LYS A 148 -12.57 -9.34 4.60
N TYR A 149 -12.08 -9.02 3.39
CA TYR A 149 -10.91 -8.16 3.20
C TYR A 149 -11.09 -6.80 3.87
N TYR A 150 -12.21 -6.12 3.59
CA TYR A 150 -12.51 -4.82 4.20
C TYR A 150 -12.70 -4.94 5.72
N ASP A 151 -13.42 -5.95 6.19
CA ASP A 151 -13.61 -6.20 7.63
C ASP A 151 -12.26 -6.34 8.36
N ASP A 152 -11.30 -7.07 7.77
CA ASP A 152 -10.00 -7.31 8.39
C ASP A 152 -9.06 -6.11 8.29
N HIS A 153 -9.04 -5.39 7.16
CA HIS A 153 -8.19 -4.20 7.01
C HIS A 153 -8.70 -3.00 7.81
N LEU A 154 -10.02 -2.84 7.97
CA LEU A 154 -10.56 -1.82 8.86
C LEU A 154 -10.24 -2.12 10.33
N LYS A 155 -10.29 -3.39 10.75
CA LYS A 155 -9.77 -3.79 12.09
C LYS A 155 -8.29 -3.46 12.23
N ALA A 156 -7.47 -3.73 11.22
CA ALA A 156 -6.04 -3.37 11.23
C ALA A 156 -5.82 -1.86 11.42
N VAL A 157 -6.62 -1.02 10.77
CA VAL A 157 -6.58 0.44 11.01
C VAL A 157 -6.94 0.79 12.45
N LEU A 158 -7.97 0.15 13.03
CA LEU A 158 -8.33 0.38 14.43
C LEU A 158 -7.22 -0.06 15.39
N GLU A 159 -6.55 -1.18 15.13
CA GLU A 159 -5.40 -1.62 15.92
C GLU A 159 -4.21 -0.66 15.79
N ALA A 160 -3.94 -0.13 14.60
CA ALA A 160 -2.92 0.91 14.41
C ALA A 160 -3.22 2.17 15.23
N LYS A 161 -4.49 2.59 15.26
CA LYS A 161 -4.94 3.72 16.09
C LYS A 161 -4.76 3.46 17.58
N LYS A 162 -5.10 2.25 18.06
CA LYS A 162 -4.83 1.84 19.45
C LYS A 162 -3.35 1.85 19.78
N ALA A 163 -2.50 1.51 18.81
CA ALA A 163 -1.04 1.57 18.92
C ALA A 163 -0.43 2.98 18.73
N GLY A 164 -1.27 4.03 18.59
CA GLY A 164 -0.83 5.43 18.58
C GLY A 164 -0.69 6.08 17.20
N ALA A 165 -1.11 5.42 16.11
CA ALA A 165 -1.15 6.05 14.79
C ALA A 165 -2.32 7.06 14.67
N ASP A 166 -2.05 8.29 14.19
CA ASP A 166 -3.08 9.33 13.98
C ASP A 166 -3.80 9.15 12.64
N VAL A 167 -4.54 8.05 12.51
CA VAL A 167 -5.32 7.75 11.30
C VAL A 167 -6.72 8.37 11.39
N ARG A 168 -7.01 9.27 10.45
CA ARG A 168 -8.23 10.11 10.48
C ARG A 168 -9.25 9.82 9.39
N GLY A 169 -8.93 8.94 8.44
CA GLY A 169 -9.91 8.48 7.46
C GLY A 169 -9.44 7.26 6.68
N TYR A 170 -10.41 6.64 6.01
CA TYR A 170 -10.23 5.45 5.19
C TYR A 170 -11.11 5.58 3.95
N PHE A 171 -10.52 5.30 2.78
CA PHE A 171 -11.18 5.37 1.48
C PHE A 171 -11.01 4.02 0.79
N ALA A 172 -12.14 3.38 0.47
CA ALA A 172 -12.16 2.11 -0.23
C ALA A 172 -11.78 2.31 -1.69
N TRP A 173 -10.74 1.58 -2.14
CA TRP A 173 -10.46 1.44 -3.56
C TRP A 173 -11.19 0.19 -4.10
N SER A 174 -12.28 0.33 -4.84
CA SER A 174 -12.82 1.57 -5.41
C SER A 174 -14.34 1.63 -5.29
N LEU A 175 -14.91 2.79 -5.60
CA LEU A 175 -16.37 2.92 -5.67
C LEU A 175 -16.95 2.04 -6.78
N LEU A 176 -16.40 2.12 -8.00
CA LEU A 176 -16.89 1.44 -9.19
C LEU A 176 -15.81 0.53 -9.78
N ASP A 177 -16.22 -0.62 -10.32
CA ASP A 177 -15.41 -1.35 -11.29
C ASP A 177 -14.99 -0.39 -12.42
N ASN A 178 -13.69 -0.35 -12.74
CA ASN A 178 -13.10 0.65 -13.61
C ASN A 178 -11.92 0.08 -14.43
N TYR A 179 -11.21 0.96 -15.13
CA TYR A 179 -10.02 0.62 -15.92
C TYR A 179 -8.78 0.54 -15.01
N GLU A 180 -8.33 -0.68 -14.74
CA GLU A 180 -7.17 -1.00 -13.90
C GLU A 180 -5.88 -1.00 -14.73
N TRP A 181 -5.54 0.15 -15.31
CA TRP A 181 -4.25 0.40 -15.96
C TRP A 181 -3.84 -0.71 -16.95
N ALA A 182 -2.68 -1.33 -16.74
CA ALA A 182 -2.14 -2.39 -17.60
C ALA A 182 -3.02 -3.65 -17.63
N GLU A 183 -3.85 -3.86 -16.62
CA GLU A 183 -4.78 -5.00 -16.52
C GLU A 183 -6.13 -4.73 -17.22
N GLY A 184 -6.34 -3.51 -17.72
CA GLY A 184 -7.56 -3.14 -18.40
C GLY A 184 -8.81 -3.29 -17.53
N TYR A 185 -9.85 -3.92 -18.06
CA TYR A 185 -11.14 -4.07 -17.37
C TYR A 185 -11.31 -5.44 -16.69
N ASP A 186 -10.26 -6.26 -16.68
CA ASP A 186 -10.31 -7.65 -16.21
C ASP A 186 -10.25 -7.71 -14.68
N LYS A 187 -9.56 -6.76 -14.03
CA LYS A 187 -9.53 -6.63 -12.58
C LYS A 187 -10.64 -5.71 -12.10
N ARG A 188 -11.34 -6.14 -11.06
CA ARG A 188 -12.52 -5.44 -10.52
C ARG A 188 -12.30 -5.10 -9.05
N PHE A 189 -12.05 -3.84 -8.74
CA PHE A 189 -11.90 -3.33 -7.37
C PHE A 189 -13.18 -2.74 -6.77
N GLY A 190 -14.20 -2.50 -7.60
CA GLY A 190 -15.38 -1.74 -7.20
C GLY A 190 -16.17 -2.43 -6.10
N LEU A 191 -16.63 -1.64 -5.14
CA LEU A 191 -17.78 -1.98 -4.29
C LEU A 191 -19.07 -2.08 -5.13
N VAL A 192 -19.13 -1.37 -6.25
CA VAL A 192 -20.25 -1.40 -7.20
C VAL A 192 -19.78 -2.03 -8.50
N HIS A 193 -20.47 -3.09 -8.91
CA HIS A 193 -20.29 -3.70 -10.21
C HIS A 193 -20.71 -2.74 -11.33
N VAL A 194 -19.93 -2.72 -12.41
CA VAL A 194 -20.27 -2.02 -13.65
C VAL A 194 -20.31 -3.02 -14.80
N ASP A 195 -21.48 -3.13 -15.44
CA ASP A 195 -21.60 -3.77 -16.75
C ASP A 195 -21.07 -2.79 -17.79
N TYR A 196 -19.91 -3.09 -18.37
CA TYR A 196 -19.25 -2.18 -19.30
C TYR A 196 -20.02 -2.00 -20.63
N LYS A 197 -20.86 -2.95 -21.03
CA LYS A 197 -21.67 -2.85 -22.26
C LYS A 197 -22.89 -1.97 -22.05
N THR A 198 -23.57 -2.11 -20.92
CA THR A 198 -24.85 -1.43 -20.67
C THR A 198 -24.72 -0.22 -19.75
N GLN A 199 -23.57 -0.06 -19.09
CA GLN A 199 -23.32 0.94 -18.05
C GLN A 199 -24.26 0.79 -16.84
N LYS A 200 -24.88 -0.38 -16.65
CA LYS A 200 -25.67 -0.67 -15.45
C LYS A 200 -24.74 -0.78 -14.23
N ARG A 201 -25.14 -0.15 -13.12
CA ARG A 201 -24.43 -0.20 -11.84
C ARG A 201 -25.21 -1.07 -10.86
N THR A 202 -24.54 -2.04 -10.25
CA THR A 202 -25.14 -2.94 -9.25
C THR A 202 -24.26 -2.93 -7.99
N PRO A 203 -24.74 -2.40 -6.85
CA PRO A 203 -24.00 -2.50 -5.60
C PRO A 203 -23.76 -3.96 -5.22
N LYS A 204 -22.51 -4.35 -4.94
CA LYS A 204 -22.14 -5.69 -4.48
C LYS A 204 -22.46 -5.87 -2.99
N ALA A 205 -22.33 -7.09 -2.46
CA ALA A 205 -22.50 -7.34 -1.04
C ALA A 205 -21.46 -6.56 -0.21
N SER A 206 -20.23 -6.42 -0.70
CA SER A 206 -19.20 -5.57 -0.10
C SER A 206 -19.62 -4.11 0.04
N TYR A 207 -20.34 -3.52 -0.94
CA TYR A 207 -20.90 -2.17 -0.80
C TYR A 207 -21.86 -2.08 0.39
N ARG A 208 -22.80 -3.03 0.48
CA ARG A 208 -23.82 -3.04 1.54
C ARG A 208 -23.20 -3.28 2.91
N SER A 209 -22.21 -4.16 2.97
CA SER A 209 -21.40 -4.39 4.16
C SER A 209 -20.67 -3.11 4.61
N PHE A 210 -19.95 -2.47 3.69
CA PHE A 210 -19.18 -1.26 3.97
C PHE A 210 -20.10 -0.09 4.38
N GLN A 211 -21.25 0.06 3.72
CA GLN A 211 -22.31 0.99 4.13
C GLN A 211 -22.78 0.72 5.56
N GLY A 212 -22.98 -0.55 5.93
CA GLY A 212 -23.39 -0.94 7.27
C GLY A 212 -22.36 -0.57 8.34
N LEU A 213 -21.06 -0.75 8.04
CA LEU A 213 -19.96 -0.33 8.92
C LEU A 213 -19.94 1.19 9.12
N LEU A 214 -20.12 1.97 8.05
CA LEU A 214 -20.15 3.44 8.14
C LEU A 214 -21.33 3.98 8.94
N HIS A 215 -22.47 3.29 8.91
CA HIS A 215 -23.69 3.68 9.61
C HIS A 215 -23.83 3.04 11.01
N ASN A 216 -22.83 2.28 11.48
CA ASN A 216 -22.89 1.48 12.70
C ASN A 216 -24.11 0.55 12.77
N THR A 217 -24.50 -0.06 11.64
CA THR A 217 -25.61 -1.02 11.57
C THR A 217 -25.15 -2.47 11.43
N ARG A 218 -23.85 -2.73 11.53
CA ARG A 218 -23.20 -4.04 11.55
C ARG A 218 -21.99 -4.00 12.46
#